data_AF-A0A929HYR3-F1
#
_entry.id   AF-A0A929HYR3-F1
#
_cell.length_a   1.000
_cell.length_b   1.000
_cell.length_c   1.000
_cell.angle_alpha   90.00
_cell.angle_beta   90.00
_cell.angle_gamma   90.00
#
_symmetry.space_group_name_H-M   'P 1'
#
loop_
_entity.id
_entity.type
_entity.pdbx_description
1 polymer ?
#
loop_
_entity_poly.entity_id
_entity_poly.type
_entity_poly.pdbx_seq_one_letter_code
_entity_poly.pdbx_strand_id
1 'polypeptide(L)' 'MSNEKTAKRKQQQARNVTYYRVIYGDCDSMAIVYYANYLKFFEIGRTELLREAGLTYRQIEDSGFFLPTTETCL' A
#
# COMPACT_ATOMS: atom_id res chain seq x y z
N MET A 1 25.33 15.77 29.34
CA MET A 1 24.36 14.86 29.99
C MET A 1 22.98 15.32 29.58
N SER A 2 22.11 14.63 28.85
CA SER A 2 22.06 13.29 28.27
C SER A 2 20.74 13.34 27.47
N ASN A 3 20.82 13.54 26.17
CA ASN A 3 20.47 12.48 25.21
C ASN A 3 18.99 12.46 24.79
N GLU A 4 18.51 13.52 24.13
CA GLU A 4 17.37 13.43 23.18
C GLU A 4 17.85 13.40 21.73
N LYS A 5 18.98 12.72 21.49
CA LYS A 5 19.45 12.33 20.14
C LYS A 5 18.53 11.28 19.48
N THR A 6 17.24 11.25 19.80
CA THR A 6 16.33 10.13 19.48
C THR A 6 15.12 10.54 18.65
N ALA A 7 15.05 11.77 18.14
CA ALA A 7 14.22 12.07 16.99
C ALA A 7 14.94 11.55 15.74
N LYS A 8 15.03 10.23 15.60
CA LYS A 8 15.49 9.54 14.39
C LYS A 8 14.50 9.88 13.26
N ARG A 9 14.59 11.09 12.70
CA ARG A 9 14.17 11.43 11.33
C ARG A 9 15.09 10.72 10.33
N LYS A 10 15.29 9.41 10.50
CA LYS A 10 15.45 8.56 9.33
C LYS A 10 14.03 8.24 8.94
N GLN A 11 13.45 9.09 8.10
CA GLN A 11 12.44 8.63 7.15
C GLN A 11 13.13 7.53 6.35
N GLN A 12 13.16 6.32 6.90
CA GLN A 12 13.69 5.16 6.22
C GLN A 12 12.76 5.00 5.04
N GLN A 13 13.29 5.22 3.83
CA GLN A 13 12.53 5.11 2.60
C GLN A 13 11.91 3.71 2.57
N ALA A 14 10.61 3.61 2.85
CA ALA A 14 9.93 2.33 3.03
C ALA A 14 9.79 1.69 1.65
N ARG A 15 10.75 0.83 1.32
CA ARG A 15 10.82 0.13 0.04
C ARG A 15 10.17 -1.24 0.22
N ASN A 16 8.88 -1.30 -0.06
CA ASN A 16 8.15 -2.57 -0.13
C ASN A 16 8.13 -3.10 -1.57
N VAL A 17 8.26 -4.42 -1.74
CA VAL A 17 8.01 -5.12 -3.00
C VAL A 17 6.98 -6.20 -2.74
N THR A 18 5.86 -6.13 -3.45
CA THR A 18 4.77 -7.09 -3.34
C THR A 18 4.57 -7.82 -4.66
N TYR A 19 4.41 -9.14 -4.58
CA TYR A 19 4.15 -9.99 -5.74
C TYR A 19 2.68 -10.38 -5.77
N TYR A 20 2.06 -10.24 -6.94
CA TYR A 20 0.71 -10.72 -7.20
C TYR A 20 0.71 -11.61 -8.44
N ARG A 21 0.13 -12.80 -8.32
CA ARG A 21 -0.06 -13.70 -9.46
C ARG A 21 -1.35 -13.33 -10.16
N VAL A 22 -1.23 -12.79 -11.38
CA VAL A 22 -2.38 -12.52 -12.25
C VAL A 22 -3.10 -13.83 -12.55
N ILE A 23 -4.38 -13.88 -12.22
CA ILE A 23 -5.24 -15.02 -12.54
C ILE A 23 -6.05 -14.73 -13.82
N TYR A 24 -6.62 -15.78 -14.42
CA TYR A 24 -7.45 -15.63 -15.62
C TYR A 24 -8.61 -14.62 -15.43
N GLY A 25 -9.17 -14.56 -14.22
CA GLY A 25 -10.24 -13.61 -13.88
C GLY A 25 -9.81 -12.14 -13.83
N ASP A 26 -8.50 -11.84 -13.80
CA ASP A 26 -8.01 -10.46 -13.89
C ASP A 26 -7.79 -10.00 -15.34
N CYS A 27 -7.92 -10.92 -16.31
CA CYS A 27 -7.73 -10.65 -17.74
C CYS A 27 -9.06 -10.40 -18.46
N ASP A 28 -9.04 -9.56 -19.48
CA ASP A 28 -10.20 -9.34 -20.37
C ASP A 28 -10.12 -10.19 -21.65
N SER A 29 -11.09 -10.01 -22.55
CA SER A 29 -11.18 -10.72 -23.83
C SER A 29 -9.98 -10.51 -24.76
N MET A 30 -9.14 -9.50 -24.49
CA MET A 30 -7.90 -9.24 -25.24
C MET A 30 -6.69 -10.00 -24.66
N ALA A 31 -6.91 -10.87 -23.66
CA ALA A 31 -5.89 -11.66 -22.98
C ALA A 31 -4.81 -10.82 -22.27
N ILE A 32 -5.17 -9.59 -21.87
CA ILE A 32 -4.33 -8.67 -21.08
C ILE A 32 -5.07 -8.38 -19.77
N VAL A 33 -4.34 -7.93 -18.75
CA VAL A 33 -4.94 -7.43 -17.51
C VAL A 33 -5.92 -6.30 -17.82
N TYR A 34 -7.15 -6.45 -17.34
CA TYR A 34 -8.17 -5.43 -17.49
C TYR A 34 -7.78 -4.14 -16.76
N TYR A 35 -7.93 -2.99 -17.41
CA TYR A 35 -7.37 -1.72 -16.91
C TYR A 35 -7.88 -1.31 -15.52
N ALA A 36 -9.10 -1.70 -15.13
CA ALA A 36 -9.60 -1.39 -13.79
C ALA A 36 -8.82 -2.13 -12.68
N ASN A 37 -8.17 -3.25 -13.01
CA ASN A 37 -7.41 -4.05 -12.05
C ASN A 37 -6.07 -3.40 -11.64
N TYR A 38 -5.59 -2.39 -12.36
CA TYR A 38 -4.38 -1.66 -11.95
C TYR A 38 -4.55 -0.98 -10.59
N LEU A 39 -5.70 -0.36 -10.32
CA LEU A 39 -5.98 0.27 -9.02
C LEU A 39 -5.98 -0.76 -7.88
N LYS A 40 -6.56 -1.94 -8.13
CA LYS A 40 -6.53 -3.06 -7.19
C LYS A 40 -5.10 -3.49 -6.85
N PHE A 41 -4.20 -3.51 -7.84
CA PHE A 41 -2.80 -3.86 -7.60
C PHE A 41 -2.05 -2.81 -6.77
N PHE A 42 -2.32 -1.51 -7.00
CA PHE A 42 -1.77 -0.44 -6.18
C PHE A 42 -2.30 -0.49 -4.74
N GLU A 43 -3.57 -0.84 -4.54
CA GLU A 43 -4.15 -1.02 -3.21
C GLU A 43 -3.50 -2.19 -2.45
N ILE A 44 -3.20 -3.29 -3.13
CA ILE A 44 -2.46 -4.42 -2.56
C ILE A 44 -1.09 -3.94 -2.07
N GLY A 45 -0.30 -3.29 -2.94
CA GLY A 45 1.04 -2.80 -2.57
C GLY A 45 1.01 -1.80 -1.42
N ARG A 46 0.03 -0.89 -1.41
CA ARG A 46 -0.19 0.07 -0.32
C ARG A 46 -0.52 -0.61 1.00
N THR A 47 -1.35 -1.65 0.96
CA THR A 47 -1.72 -2.42 2.15
C THR A 47 -0.52 -3.19 2.71
N GLU A 48 0.29 -3.81 1.85
CA GLU A 48 1.52 -4.48 2.29
C GLU A 48 2.56 -3.49 2.84
N LEU A 49 2.69 -2.31 2.26
CA LEU A 49 3.54 -1.26 2.79
C LEU A 49 3.11 -0.84 4.22
N LEU A 50 1.80 -0.67 4.45
CA LEU A 50 1.28 -0.38 5.79
C LEU A 50 1.56 -1.53 6.76
N ARG A 51 1.37 -2.78 6.34
CA ARG A 51 1.69 -3.97 7.14
C ARG A 51 3.16 -4.03 7.52
N GLU A 52 4.08 -3.72 6.61
CA GLU A 52 5.52 -3.65 6.88
C GLU A 52 5.86 -2.54 7.90
N ALA A 53 5.10 -1.44 7.89
CA ALA A 53 5.19 -0.39 8.89
C ALA A 53 4.54 -0.76 10.25
N GLY A 54 4.01 -1.98 10.41
CA GLY A 54 3.36 -2.46 11.62
C GLY A 54 1.95 -1.93 11.83
N LEU A 55 1.33 -1.35 10.79
CA LEU A 55 -0.02 -0.80 10.82
C LEU A 55 -0.93 -1.58 9.89
N THR A 56 -2.02 -2.11 10.42
CA THR A 56 -3.08 -2.71 9.58
C THR A 56 -4.16 -1.70 9.28
N TYR A 57 -4.84 -1.88 8.15
CA TYR A 57 -5.97 -1.04 7.76
C TYR A 57 -7.04 -0.95 8.85
N ARG A 58 -7.36 -2.10 9.47
CA ARG A 58 -8.31 -2.18 10.57
C ARG A 58 -7.90 -1.36 11.78
N GLN A 59 -6.62 -1.36 12.16
CA GLN A 59 -6.14 -0.53 13.27
C GLN A 59 -6.29 0.97 12.98
N ILE A 60 -6.13 1.37 11.72
CA ILE A 60 -6.33 2.77 11.30
C ILE A 60 -7.81 3.15 11.41
N GLU A 61 -8.71 2.28 10.94
CA GLU A 61 -10.16 2.48 11.07
C GLU A 61 -10.62 2.49 12.54
N ASP A 62 -10.13 1.57 13.37
CA ASP A 62 -10.40 1.50 14.81
C ASP A 62 -9.91 2.76 15.54
N SER A 63 -8.88 3.43 15.02
CA SER A 63 -8.39 4.72 15.53
C SER A 63 -9.20 5.93 15.05
N GLY A 64 -10.28 5.71 14.28
CA GLY A 64 -11.18 6.76 13.78
C GLY A 64 -10.71 7.44 12.50
N PHE A 65 -9.66 6.93 11.85
CA PHE A 65 -9.14 7.48 10.60
C PHE A 65 -9.54 6.63 9.41
N PHE A 66 -9.86 7.30 8.30
CA PHE A 66 -10.13 6.66 7.01
C PHE A 66 -9.16 7.21 5.97
N LEU A 67 -8.66 6.33 5.10
CA LEU A 67 -7.69 6.67 4.06
C LEU A 67 -8.31 6.52 2.67
N PRO A 68 -9.14 7.48 2.21
CA PRO A 68 -9.70 7.45 0.86
C PRO A 68 -8.62 7.79 -0.18
N THR A 69 -8.67 7.13 -1.34
CA THR A 69 -7.88 7.51 -2.51
C THR A 69 -8.53 8.71 -3.19
N THR A 70 -7.89 9.88 -3.14
CA THR A 70 -8.42 11.12 -3.72
C THR A 70 -8.04 11.31 -5.17
N GLU A 71 -6.83 10.89 -5.53
CA GLU A 71 -6.25 11.08 -6.85
C GLU A 71 -5.51 9.82 -7.28
N THR A 72 -5.58 9.54 -8.58
CA THR A 72 -4.76 8.54 -9.24
C THR A 72 -4.30 9.12 -10.57
N CYS A 73 -3.03 8.99 -10.87
CA CYS A 73 -2.52 9.24 -12.21
C CYS A 73 -2.40 7.87 -12.87
N LEU A 74 -3.22 7.62 -13.90
CA LEU A 74 -3.11 6.45 -14.76
C LEU A 74 -2.71 6.91 -16.16
#